data_AF-A0A0Q4FF61-F1
#
_entry.id   AF-A0A0Q4FF61-F1
#
_cell.length_a   1.000
_cell.length_b   1.000
_cell.length_c   1.000
_cell.angle_alpha   90.00
_cell.angle_beta   90.00
_cell.angle_gamma   90.00
#
_symmetry.space_group_name_H-M   'P 1'
#
loop_
_entity.id
_entity.type
_entity.pdbx_description
1 polymer ?
#
loop_
_entity_poly.entity_id
_entity_poly.type
_entity_poly.pdbx_seq_one_letter_code
_entity_poly.pdbx_strand_id
1 'polypeptide(L)'
;MYSESDLNGAVEAGALSRDAADALRTHIARQRATPVVDEEHFRLLTGFNDIFVSVALALLLVSLAWIGGTILTPLGGLGVAGAAWFLAEYFTARRRMALPSILLLLAFVGGVAATLVGVVVELDPQNLPDRTTAMIFAGIGVVSAGAAWLHWRRFMVPITVAAGAAALVATVAALLVAAFPALKDNVYPVTLLGGVAVFAAAMRWDLSDRDRRTRRSDVAFWLHLVAAPLIAHSLFQLLGVFGPSVTPPMAAVVIALYVVFGVVALAVDRRALLVSSLAYVLYALYALFEKAGAVELSAAFTAFVIGSALLTLSVFWQPMRRTVVGLLGGIGERLPPVAMA
;
A
#
# COMPACT_ATOMS: atom_id res chain seq x y z
N MET A 1 5.85 -24.21 9.04
CA MET A 1 4.44 -23.80 9.20
C MET A 1 3.83 -23.67 7.79
N TYR A 2 2.74 -24.37 7.48
CA TYR A 2 2.05 -24.26 6.18
C TYR A 2 1.09 -23.05 6.20
N SER A 3 0.87 -22.36 5.08
CA SER A 3 -0.09 -21.24 4.98
C SER A 3 -1.45 -21.68 4.47
N GLU A 4 -2.41 -20.76 4.57
CA GLU A 4 -3.67 -20.83 3.83
C GLU A 4 -3.48 -21.04 2.32
N SER A 5 -2.46 -20.44 1.69
CA SER A 5 -2.20 -20.70 0.27
C SER A 5 -1.63 -22.09 0.00
N ASP A 6 -0.85 -22.63 0.95
CA ASP A 6 -0.32 -23.99 0.87
C ASP A 6 -1.45 -25.01 1.10
N LEU A 7 -2.37 -24.73 2.03
CA LEU A 7 -3.58 -25.52 2.28
C LEU A 7 -4.54 -25.49 1.09
N ASN A 8 -4.82 -24.31 0.56
CA ASN A 8 -5.66 -24.17 -0.64
C ASN A 8 -5.01 -24.86 -1.85
N GLY A 9 -3.68 -24.72 -2.01
CA GLY A 9 -2.93 -25.41 -3.05
C GLY A 9 -2.94 -26.94 -2.88
N ALA A 10 -2.86 -27.43 -1.65
CA ALA A 10 -2.96 -28.86 -1.36
C ALA A 10 -4.36 -29.43 -1.62
N VAL A 11 -5.41 -28.64 -1.37
CA VAL A 11 -6.79 -28.99 -1.74
C VAL A 11 -6.97 -28.99 -3.26
N GLU A 12 -6.47 -27.96 -3.96
CA GLU A 12 -6.51 -27.89 -5.43
C GLU A 12 -5.72 -29.04 -6.08
N ALA A 13 -4.60 -29.44 -5.47
CA ALA A 13 -3.80 -30.57 -5.92
C ALA A 13 -4.36 -31.94 -5.51
N GLY A 14 -5.46 -32.00 -4.76
CA GLY A 14 -6.07 -33.24 -4.27
C GLY A 14 -5.27 -33.96 -3.16
N ALA A 15 -4.21 -33.33 -2.64
CA ALA A 15 -3.42 -33.86 -1.52
C ALA A 15 -4.14 -33.74 -0.16
N LEU A 16 -5.13 -32.85 -0.06
CA LEU A 16 -6.01 -32.70 1.11
C LEU A 16 -7.47 -32.58 0.66
N SER A 17 -8.40 -33.14 1.44
CA SER A 17 -9.83 -32.85 1.26
C SER A 17 -10.16 -31.46 1.80
N ARG A 18 -11.22 -30.84 1.27
CA ARG A 18 -11.73 -29.55 1.77
C ARG A 18 -12.04 -29.61 3.26
N ASP A 19 -12.72 -30.67 3.68
CA ASP A 19 -13.13 -30.86 5.08
C ASP A 19 -11.91 -31.01 6.02
N ALA A 20 -10.86 -31.71 5.59
CA ALA A 20 -9.64 -31.85 6.38
C ALA A 20 -8.87 -30.52 6.49
N ALA A 21 -8.84 -29.72 5.42
CA ALA A 21 -8.28 -28.38 5.47
C ALA A 21 -9.08 -27.47 6.42
N ASP A 22 -10.42 -27.52 6.39
CA ASP A 22 -11.29 -26.75 7.29
C ASP A 22 -11.21 -27.22 8.76
N ALA A 23 -11.06 -28.52 9.00
CA ALA A 23 -10.82 -29.05 10.33
C ALA A 23 -9.48 -28.60 10.90
N LEU A 24 -8.41 -28.63 10.09
CA LEU A 24 -7.09 -28.14 10.48
C LEU A 24 -7.10 -26.62 10.76
N ARG A 25 -7.79 -25.84 9.92
CA ARG A 25 -8.03 -24.40 10.17
C ARG A 25 -8.69 -24.18 11.52
N THR A 26 -9.76 -24.93 11.80
CA THR A 26 -10.51 -24.82 13.06
C THR A 26 -9.65 -25.19 14.25
N HIS A 27 -8.82 -26.24 14.14
CA HIS A 27 -7.90 -26.65 15.20
C HIS A 27 -6.82 -25.58 15.47
N ILE A 28 -6.19 -25.04 14.42
CA ILE A 28 -5.17 -23.98 14.55
C ILE A 28 -5.80 -22.69 15.10
N ALA A 29 -6.99 -22.30 14.63
CA ALA A 29 -7.71 -21.13 15.14
C ALA A 29 -8.03 -21.26 16.63
N ARG A 30 -8.43 -22.46 17.10
CA ARG A 30 -8.63 -22.75 18.53
C ARG A 30 -7.31 -22.71 19.32
N GLN A 31 -6.22 -23.23 18.76
CA GLN A 31 -4.89 -23.10 19.39
C GLN A 31 -4.46 -21.63 19.51
N ARG A 32 -4.65 -20.81 18.47
CA ARG A 32 -4.31 -19.39 18.43
C ARG A 32 -5.24 -18.49 19.26
N ALA A 33 -6.43 -18.97 19.64
CA ALA A 33 -7.27 -18.32 20.65
C ALA A 33 -6.65 -18.40 22.07
N THR A 34 -5.69 -19.29 22.28
CA THR A 34 -4.76 -19.25 23.42
C THR A 34 -3.70 -18.18 23.12
N PRO A 35 -3.33 -17.28 24.05
CA PRO A 35 -2.55 -16.08 23.74
C PRO A 35 -1.11 -16.41 23.39
N VAL A 36 -0.89 -16.87 22.17
CA VAL A 36 0.39 -16.90 21.50
C VAL A 36 0.17 -16.17 20.19
N VAL A 37 0.48 -14.87 20.26
CA VAL A 37 1.00 -14.00 19.19
C VAL A 37 0.87 -14.62 17.80
N ASP A 38 -0.22 -14.30 17.10
CA ASP A 38 -0.29 -14.46 15.66
C ASP A 38 -0.16 -13.06 15.06
N GLU A 39 1.10 -12.71 14.87
CA GLU A 39 1.59 -11.58 14.06
C GLU A 39 0.93 -11.63 12.69
N GLU A 40 0.69 -10.48 12.07
CA GLU A 40 0.61 -10.41 10.61
C GLU A 40 1.92 -11.02 10.09
N HIS A 41 1.91 -12.34 9.83
CA HIS A 41 3.05 -13.06 9.31
C HIS A 41 3.23 -12.59 7.88
N PHE A 42 3.87 -11.44 7.74
CA PHE A 42 4.43 -10.98 6.50
C PHE A 42 5.43 -12.06 6.09
N ARG A 43 4.98 -12.98 5.25
CA ARG A 43 5.83 -13.89 4.47
C ARG A 43 6.70 -13.13 3.46
N LEU A 44 7.05 -11.86 3.72
CA LEU A 44 8.00 -11.09 2.93
C LEU A 44 9.39 -11.77 2.97
N LEU A 45 9.71 -12.48 4.05
CA LEU A 45 10.99 -13.17 4.21
C LEU A 45 10.74 -14.67 4.44
N THR A 46 10.48 -15.43 3.37
CA THR A 46 10.45 -16.90 3.44
C THR A 46 11.83 -17.53 3.65
N GLY A 47 12.90 -16.75 3.58
CA GLY A 47 14.27 -17.12 3.98
C GLY A 47 15.30 -16.08 3.55
N PHE A 48 16.55 -16.21 4.00
CA PHE A 48 17.69 -15.37 3.58
C PHE A 48 17.85 -15.31 2.05
N ASN A 49 17.43 -16.37 1.36
CA ASN A 49 17.43 -16.45 -0.10
C ASN A 49 16.53 -15.37 -0.77
N ASP A 50 15.37 -15.04 -0.20
CA ASP A 50 14.50 -13.99 -0.76
C ASP A 50 15.19 -12.62 -0.71
N ILE A 51 15.93 -12.33 0.36
CA ILE A 51 16.71 -11.10 0.49
C ILE A 51 17.82 -11.08 -0.55
N PHE A 52 18.61 -12.16 -0.63
CA PHE A 52 19.71 -12.25 -1.58
C PHE A 52 19.26 -12.05 -3.03
N VAL A 53 18.19 -12.75 -3.43
CA VAL A 53 17.59 -12.61 -4.77
C VAL A 53 17.07 -11.19 -4.98
N SER A 54 16.39 -10.59 -4.01
CA SER A 54 15.85 -9.23 -4.15
C SER A 54 16.94 -8.18 -4.32
N VAL A 55 18.06 -8.30 -3.58
CA VAL A 55 19.23 -7.43 -3.75
C VAL A 55 19.84 -7.61 -5.14
N ALA A 56 20.02 -8.85 -5.60
CA ALA A 56 20.53 -9.12 -6.94
C ALA A 56 19.62 -8.56 -8.05
N LEU A 57 18.29 -8.72 -7.90
CA LEU A 57 17.30 -8.14 -8.82
C LEU A 57 17.35 -6.62 -8.81
N ALA A 58 17.45 -5.98 -7.63
CA ALA A 58 17.55 -4.53 -7.53
C ALA A 58 18.79 -4.01 -8.28
N LEU A 59 19.96 -4.60 -8.04
CA LEU A 59 21.21 -4.22 -8.70
C LEU A 59 21.14 -4.39 -10.21
N LEU A 60 20.59 -5.52 -10.68
CA LEU A 60 20.40 -5.79 -12.11
C LEU A 60 19.47 -4.75 -12.77
N LEU A 61 18.31 -4.50 -12.17
CA LEU A 61 17.31 -3.59 -12.73
C LEU A 61 17.79 -2.14 -12.71
N VAL A 62 18.48 -1.70 -11.65
CA VAL A 62 19.12 -0.37 -11.61
C VAL A 62 20.20 -0.25 -12.69
N SER A 63 21.00 -1.30 -12.89
CA SER A 63 22.02 -1.32 -13.95
C SER A 63 21.38 -1.24 -15.35
N LEU A 64 20.30 -1.98 -15.59
CA LEU A 64 19.56 -1.91 -16.86
C LEU A 64 18.94 -0.53 -17.10
N ALA A 65 18.37 0.07 -16.06
CA ALA A 65 17.83 1.43 -16.14
C ALA A 65 18.91 2.42 -16.57
N TRP A 66 20.08 2.35 -15.93
CA TRP A 66 21.19 3.26 -16.20
C TRP A 66 21.78 3.02 -17.60
N ILE A 67 22.12 1.77 -17.95
CA ILE A 67 22.69 1.44 -19.26
C ILE A 67 21.73 1.85 -20.38
N GLY A 68 20.45 1.47 -20.28
CA GLY A 68 19.43 1.85 -21.26
C GLY A 68 19.31 3.37 -21.38
N GLY A 69 19.24 4.07 -20.24
CA GLY A 69 19.14 5.53 -20.19
C GLY A 69 20.34 6.27 -20.78
N THR A 70 21.54 5.68 -20.77
CA THR A 70 22.72 6.30 -21.44
C THR A 70 22.66 6.22 -22.97
N ILE A 71 21.87 5.30 -23.53
CA ILE A 71 21.69 5.17 -24.97
C ILE A 71 20.53 6.09 -25.41
N LEU A 72 19.36 5.90 -24.81
CA LEU A 72 18.17 6.75 -24.97
C LEU A 72 17.36 6.69 -23.68
N THR A 73 16.89 7.83 -23.21
CA THR A 73 16.10 7.94 -21.97
C THR A 73 14.98 6.88 -21.84
N PRO A 74 14.11 6.63 -22.84
CA PRO A 74 13.05 5.61 -22.73
C PRO A 74 13.55 4.17 -22.65
N LEU A 75 14.75 3.87 -23.18
CA LEU A 75 15.29 2.50 -23.17
C LEU A 75 15.62 2.01 -21.75
N GLY A 76 15.92 2.92 -20.83
CA GLY A 76 16.10 2.58 -19.41
C GLY A 76 14.83 1.98 -18.81
N GLY A 77 13.69 2.67 -18.96
CA GLY A 77 12.40 2.17 -18.51
C GLY A 77 11.98 0.88 -19.22
N LEU A 78 12.21 0.80 -20.53
CA LEU A 78 11.81 -0.36 -21.34
C LEU A 78 12.61 -1.61 -20.95
N GLY A 79 13.92 -1.46 -20.74
CA GLY A 79 14.79 -2.53 -20.29
C GLY A 79 14.37 -3.06 -18.92
N VAL A 80 14.05 -2.17 -17.97
CA VAL A 80 13.53 -2.54 -16.65
C VAL A 80 12.20 -3.28 -16.77
N ALA A 81 11.24 -2.76 -17.55
CA ALA A 81 9.94 -3.38 -17.71
C ALA A 81 10.05 -4.78 -18.35
N GLY A 82 10.82 -4.91 -19.42
CA GLY A 82 11.05 -6.18 -20.09
C GLY A 82 11.71 -7.20 -19.15
N ALA A 83 12.82 -6.83 -18.52
CA ALA A 83 13.52 -7.71 -17.59
C ALA A 83 12.64 -8.10 -16.40
N ALA A 84 11.90 -7.16 -15.82
CA ALA A 84 11.02 -7.43 -14.69
C ALA A 84 9.93 -8.45 -15.04
N TRP A 85 9.33 -8.37 -16.23
CA TRP A 85 8.35 -9.35 -16.69
C TRP A 85 8.96 -10.75 -16.82
N PHE A 86 10.09 -10.88 -17.54
CA PHE A 86 10.74 -12.19 -17.74
C PHE A 86 11.25 -12.79 -16.45
N LEU A 87 11.77 -11.97 -15.53
CA LEU A 87 12.20 -12.43 -14.21
C LEU A 87 11.01 -12.82 -13.33
N ALA A 88 9.86 -12.14 -13.43
CA ALA A 88 8.63 -12.52 -12.75
C ALA A 88 8.09 -13.88 -13.22
N GLU A 89 8.25 -14.23 -14.50
CA GLU A 89 7.93 -15.59 -14.99
C GLU A 89 8.66 -16.68 -14.22
N TYR A 90 9.90 -16.42 -13.80
CA TYR A 90 10.66 -17.37 -12.99
C TYR A 90 10.40 -17.21 -11.49
N PHE A 91 10.68 -16.03 -10.92
CA PHE A 91 10.67 -15.80 -9.48
C PHE A 91 9.26 -15.71 -8.88
N THR A 92 8.30 -15.19 -9.65
CA THR A 92 6.90 -15.06 -9.22
C THR A 92 6.09 -16.28 -9.61
N ALA A 93 6.00 -16.62 -10.89
CA ALA A 93 5.09 -17.67 -11.34
C ALA A 93 5.57 -19.09 -10.97
N ARG A 94 6.87 -19.38 -11.11
CA ARG A 94 7.42 -20.72 -10.84
C ARG A 94 7.92 -20.88 -9.40
N ARG A 95 8.73 -19.95 -8.91
CA ARG A 95 9.35 -20.03 -7.58
C ARG A 95 8.46 -19.50 -6.45
N ARG A 96 7.40 -18.73 -6.76
CA ARG A 96 6.43 -18.19 -5.79
C ARG A 96 7.08 -17.40 -4.62
N MET A 97 8.16 -16.67 -4.89
CA MET A 97 8.87 -15.86 -3.89
C MET A 97 8.14 -14.54 -3.65
N ALA A 98 7.97 -14.09 -2.39
CA ALA A 98 7.13 -12.95 -2.09
C ALA A 98 7.81 -11.60 -2.32
N LEU A 99 8.97 -11.36 -1.68
CA LEU A 99 9.70 -10.10 -1.77
C LEU A 99 10.22 -9.81 -3.20
N PRO A 100 10.86 -10.77 -3.90
CA PRO A 100 11.20 -10.61 -5.31
C PRO A 100 10.00 -10.23 -6.18
N SER A 101 8.81 -10.82 -5.94
CA SER A 101 7.61 -10.52 -6.73
C SER A 101 7.10 -9.10 -6.52
N ILE A 102 7.20 -8.57 -5.31
CA ILE A 102 6.84 -7.17 -5.02
C ILE A 102 7.79 -6.23 -5.77
N LEU A 103 9.09 -6.49 -5.69
CA LEU A 103 10.11 -5.70 -6.38
C LEU A 103 9.90 -5.72 -7.90
N LEU A 104 9.71 -6.91 -8.47
CA LEU A 104 9.51 -7.11 -9.90
C LEU A 104 8.21 -6.46 -10.40
N LEU A 105 7.13 -6.49 -9.63
CA LEU A 105 5.91 -5.75 -9.97
C LEU A 105 6.19 -4.24 -10.04
N LEU A 106 6.81 -3.68 -9.01
CA LEU A 106 7.08 -2.24 -8.94
C LEU A 106 8.00 -1.82 -10.08
N ALA A 107 9.02 -2.62 -10.37
CA ALA A 107 9.91 -2.43 -11.51
C ALA A 107 9.17 -2.54 -12.85
N PHE A 108 8.24 -3.48 -13.01
CA PHE A 108 7.47 -3.64 -14.24
C PHE A 108 6.56 -2.43 -14.49
N VAL A 109 5.67 -2.08 -13.55
CA VAL A 109 4.72 -0.97 -13.71
C VAL A 109 5.45 0.36 -13.77
N GLY A 110 6.46 0.55 -12.91
CA GLY A 110 7.32 1.73 -12.90
C GLY A 110 8.17 1.87 -14.17
N GLY A 111 8.70 0.76 -14.69
CA GLY A 111 9.46 0.73 -15.94
C GLY A 111 8.59 1.09 -17.15
N VAL A 112 7.35 0.60 -17.21
CA VAL A 112 6.38 1.01 -18.25
C VAL A 112 6.11 2.51 -18.16
N ALA A 113 5.84 3.05 -16.97
CA ALA A 113 5.63 4.48 -16.78
C ALA A 113 6.88 5.29 -17.19
N ALA A 114 8.06 4.87 -16.71
CA ALA A 114 9.34 5.51 -16.98
C ALA A 114 9.72 5.48 -18.47
N THR A 115 9.34 4.43 -19.20
CA THR A 115 9.52 4.36 -20.66
C THR A 115 8.78 5.52 -21.32
N LEU A 116 7.50 5.71 -20.98
CA LEU A 116 6.67 6.77 -21.56
C LEU A 116 7.14 8.16 -21.14
N VAL A 117 7.53 8.34 -19.86
CA VAL A 117 8.15 9.59 -19.40
C VAL A 117 9.44 9.85 -20.18
N GLY A 118 10.28 8.84 -20.38
CA GLY A 118 11.52 8.95 -21.15
C GLY A 118 11.27 9.37 -22.60
N VAL A 119 10.21 8.87 -23.24
CA VAL A 119 9.80 9.34 -24.59
C VAL A 119 9.44 10.82 -24.55
N VAL A 120 8.68 11.27 -23.55
CA VAL A 120 8.32 12.68 -23.39
C VAL A 120 9.56 13.56 -23.19
N VAL A 121 10.53 13.10 -22.40
CA VAL A 121 11.80 13.80 -22.18
C VAL A 121 12.60 13.90 -23.49
N GLU A 122 12.71 12.81 -24.24
CA GLU A 122 13.51 12.76 -25.48
C GLU A 122 12.91 13.62 -26.59
N LEU A 123 11.58 13.72 -26.65
CA LEU A 123 10.89 14.60 -27.59
C LEU A 123 11.07 16.09 -27.25
N ASP A 124 11.60 16.40 -26.05
CA ASP A 124 11.77 17.74 -25.47
C ASP A 124 10.67 18.73 -25.90
N PRO A 125 9.40 18.45 -25.57
CA PRO A 125 8.31 19.27 -26.08
C PRO A 125 8.32 20.61 -25.33
N GLN A 126 8.89 21.62 -25.97
CA GLN A 126 8.98 22.97 -25.39
C GLN A 126 7.61 23.64 -25.36
N ASN A 127 7.29 24.27 -24.23
CA ASN A 127 6.08 25.09 -24.03
C ASN A 127 4.76 24.38 -24.33
N LEU A 128 4.60 23.13 -23.90
CA LEU A 128 3.30 22.45 -23.98
C LEU A 128 2.25 23.17 -23.14
N PRO A 129 1.02 23.37 -23.68
CA PRO A 129 -0.11 23.81 -22.88
C PRO A 129 -0.34 22.87 -21.71
N ASP A 130 -0.71 23.41 -20.54
CA ASP A 130 -0.99 22.64 -19.32
C ASP A 130 -1.98 21.49 -19.54
N ARG A 131 -2.99 21.73 -20.39
CA ARG A 131 -3.96 20.70 -20.79
C ARG A 131 -3.30 19.53 -21.51
N THR A 132 -2.36 19.79 -22.42
CA THR A 132 -1.65 18.75 -23.16
C THR A 132 -0.75 17.95 -22.22
N THR A 133 -0.02 18.63 -21.33
CA THR A 133 0.78 18.00 -20.29
C THR A 133 -0.07 17.09 -19.40
N ALA A 134 -1.22 17.56 -18.95
CA ALA A 134 -2.16 16.76 -18.17
C ALA A 134 -2.71 15.55 -18.95
N MET A 135 -3.01 15.69 -20.24
CA MET A 135 -3.42 14.57 -21.09
C MET A 135 -2.30 13.53 -21.30
N ILE A 136 -1.03 13.96 -21.39
CA ILE A 136 0.12 13.05 -21.44
C ILE A 136 0.20 12.25 -20.14
N PHE A 137 0.13 12.90 -18.98
CA PHE A 137 0.12 12.21 -17.68
C PHE A 137 -1.06 11.24 -17.53
N ALA A 138 -2.25 11.63 -18.01
CA ALA A 138 -3.40 10.74 -18.05
C ALA A 138 -3.12 9.49 -18.89
N GLY A 139 -2.54 9.67 -20.09
CA GLY A 139 -2.14 8.59 -20.98
C GLY A 139 -1.13 7.63 -20.33
N ILE A 140 -0.10 8.17 -19.66
CA ILE A 140 0.87 7.37 -18.90
C ILE A 140 0.15 6.55 -17.83
N GLY A 141 -0.71 7.18 -17.04
CA GLY A 141 -1.48 6.49 -16.00
C GLY A 141 -2.38 5.37 -16.56
N VAL A 142 -3.04 5.58 -17.70
CA VAL A 142 -3.87 4.55 -18.36
C VAL A 142 -3.02 3.36 -18.78
N VAL A 143 -1.87 3.60 -19.41
CA VAL A 143 -0.97 2.52 -19.84
C VAL A 143 -0.39 1.79 -18.63
N SER A 144 0.00 2.49 -17.57
CA SER A 144 0.46 1.88 -16.31
C SER A 144 -0.63 1.05 -15.62
N ALA A 145 -1.88 1.51 -15.61
CA ALA A 145 -3.02 0.74 -15.10
C ALA A 145 -3.27 -0.51 -15.95
N GLY A 146 -3.16 -0.39 -17.28
CA GLY A 146 -3.24 -1.53 -18.20
C GLY A 146 -2.11 -2.54 -17.99
N ALA A 147 -0.88 -2.07 -17.78
CA ALA A 147 0.26 -2.92 -17.43
C ALA A 147 0.03 -3.65 -16.10
N ALA A 148 -0.43 -2.95 -15.05
CA ALA A 148 -0.79 -3.58 -13.79
C ALA A 148 -1.90 -4.64 -13.99
N TRP A 149 -2.92 -4.36 -14.80
CA TRP A 149 -3.95 -5.35 -15.11
C TRP A 149 -3.40 -6.60 -15.81
N LEU A 150 -2.52 -6.43 -16.80
CA LEU A 150 -1.84 -7.55 -17.48
C LEU A 150 -0.98 -8.37 -16.51
N HIS A 151 -0.21 -7.70 -15.66
CA HIS A 151 0.59 -8.33 -14.63
C HIS A 151 -0.28 -9.12 -13.65
N TRP A 152 -1.40 -8.55 -13.22
CA TRP A 152 -2.35 -9.21 -12.32
C TRP A 152 -2.90 -10.48 -12.94
N ARG A 153 -3.36 -10.40 -14.20
CA ARG A 153 -3.90 -11.55 -14.93
C ARG A 153 -2.88 -12.69 -15.05
N ARG A 154 -1.59 -12.37 -15.20
CA ARG A 154 -0.54 -13.37 -15.37
C ARG A 154 -0.03 -13.97 -14.06
N PHE A 155 0.21 -13.13 -13.05
CA PHE A 155 0.95 -13.51 -11.84
C PHE A 155 0.09 -13.56 -10.58
N MET A 156 -1.09 -12.90 -10.58
CA MET A 156 -2.04 -12.87 -9.46
C MET A 156 -1.41 -12.44 -8.13
N VAL A 157 -0.50 -11.45 -8.18
CA VAL A 157 0.21 -10.88 -7.02
C VAL A 157 -0.61 -9.72 -6.42
N PRO A 158 -1.10 -9.81 -5.16
CA PRO A 158 -2.07 -8.87 -4.58
C PRO A 158 -1.74 -7.37 -4.70
N ILE A 159 -0.48 -7.00 -4.49
CA ILE A 159 -0.01 -5.62 -4.60
C ILE A 159 -0.22 -5.01 -6.00
N THR A 160 -0.37 -5.82 -7.04
CA THR A 160 -0.63 -5.35 -8.40
C THR A 160 -1.93 -4.54 -8.49
N VAL A 161 -2.95 -4.95 -7.74
CA VAL A 161 -4.25 -4.24 -7.71
C VAL A 161 -4.08 -2.85 -7.10
N ALA A 162 -3.23 -2.72 -6.08
CA ALA A 162 -2.92 -1.44 -5.43
C ALA A 162 -2.12 -0.51 -6.36
N ALA A 163 -1.14 -1.04 -7.09
CA ALA A 163 -0.42 -0.27 -8.12
C ALA A 163 -1.36 0.22 -9.23
N GLY A 164 -2.27 -0.65 -9.70
CA GLY A 164 -3.31 -0.28 -10.67
C GLY A 164 -4.28 0.78 -10.14
N ALA A 165 -4.72 0.66 -8.87
CA ALA A 165 -5.58 1.65 -8.24
C ALA A 165 -4.91 3.02 -8.13
N ALA A 166 -3.64 3.06 -7.73
CA ALA A 166 -2.86 4.31 -7.69
C ALA A 166 -2.72 4.94 -9.08
N ALA A 167 -2.42 4.13 -10.11
CA ALA A 167 -2.35 4.59 -11.50
C ALA A 167 -3.68 5.15 -11.99
N LEU A 168 -4.81 4.51 -11.66
CA LEU A 168 -6.15 5.01 -12.00
C LEU A 168 -6.48 6.33 -11.29
N VAL A 169 -6.13 6.48 -10.01
CA VAL A 169 -6.30 7.76 -9.29
C VAL A 169 -5.47 8.86 -9.96
N ALA A 170 -4.23 8.57 -10.33
CA ALA A 170 -3.38 9.52 -11.05
C ALA A 170 -3.95 9.88 -12.43
N THR A 171 -4.48 8.91 -13.18
CA THR A 171 -5.19 9.15 -14.45
C THR A 171 -6.37 10.07 -14.26
N VAL A 172 -7.25 9.79 -13.29
CA VAL A 172 -8.44 10.61 -13.03
C VAL A 172 -8.03 12.03 -12.63
N ALA A 173 -7.02 12.16 -11.77
CA ALA A 173 -6.48 13.47 -11.40
C ALA A 173 -5.95 14.24 -12.61
N ALA A 174 -5.16 13.60 -13.47
CA ALA A 174 -4.62 14.21 -14.67
C ALA A 174 -5.72 14.61 -15.67
N LEU A 175 -6.74 13.77 -15.88
CA LEU A 175 -7.90 14.09 -16.72
C LEU A 175 -8.70 15.27 -16.17
N LEU A 176 -8.89 15.35 -14.85
CA LEU A 176 -9.59 16.47 -14.23
C LEU A 176 -8.79 17.77 -14.33
N VAL A 177 -7.46 17.73 -14.19
CA VAL A 177 -6.60 18.90 -14.46
C VAL A 177 -6.68 19.29 -15.95
N ALA A 178 -6.74 18.34 -16.87
CA ALA A 178 -6.90 18.63 -18.29
C ALA A 178 -8.26 19.29 -18.62
N ALA A 179 -9.33 18.88 -17.93
CA ALA A 179 -10.66 19.43 -18.09
C ALA A 179 -10.82 20.79 -17.38
N PHE A 180 -10.20 20.94 -16.21
CA PHE A 180 -10.25 22.11 -15.34
C PHE A 180 -8.84 22.52 -14.92
N PRO A 181 -8.11 23.31 -15.74
CA PRO A 181 -6.71 23.69 -15.46
C PRO A 181 -6.48 24.34 -14.09
N ALA A 182 -7.50 24.99 -13.52
CA ALA A 182 -7.46 25.56 -12.17
C ALA A 182 -7.16 24.52 -11.06
N LEU A 183 -7.35 23.22 -11.33
CA LEU A 183 -7.02 22.14 -10.39
C LEU A 183 -5.51 21.82 -10.35
N LYS A 184 -4.71 22.33 -11.30
CA LYS A 184 -3.26 22.09 -11.34
C LYS A 184 -2.57 22.52 -10.03
N ASP A 185 -2.97 23.68 -9.52
CA ASP A 185 -2.38 24.27 -8.31
C ASP A 185 -2.96 23.67 -7.02
N ASN A 186 -4.07 22.92 -7.11
CA ASN A 186 -4.70 22.28 -5.97
C ASN A 186 -5.38 20.95 -6.36
N VAL A 187 -4.57 19.95 -6.71
CA VAL A 187 -5.06 18.62 -7.09
C VAL A 187 -5.53 17.78 -5.89
N TYR A 188 -5.22 18.23 -4.67
CA TYR A 188 -5.41 17.47 -3.44
C TYR A 188 -6.86 17.07 -3.11
N PRO A 189 -7.91 17.86 -3.42
CA PRO A 189 -9.29 17.41 -3.27
C PRO A 189 -9.59 16.19 -4.14
N VAL A 190 -9.02 16.13 -5.35
CA VAL A 190 -9.21 15.01 -6.27
C VAL A 190 -8.50 13.76 -5.76
N THR A 191 -7.25 13.89 -5.31
CA THR A 191 -6.50 12.75 -4.74
C THR A 191 -7.08 12.29 -3.41
N LEU A 192 -7.68 13.18 -2.62
CA LEU A 192 -8.43 12.83 -1.40
C LEU A 192 -9.65 11.98 -1.74
N LEU A 193 -10.48 12.43 -2.69
CA LEU A 193 -11.63 11.67 -3.16
C LEU A 193 -11.20 10.32 -3.75
N GLY A 194 -10.11 10.30 -4.51
CA GLY A 194 -9.48 9.07 -5.00
C GLY A 194 -9.06 8.13 -3.87
N GLY A 195 -8.40 8.66 -2.84
CA GLY A 195 -8.01 7.90 -1.64
C GLY A 195 -9.22 7.31 -0.90
N VAL A 196 -10.29 8.08 -0.73
CA VAL A 196 -11.56 7.61 -0.14
C VAL A 196 -12.21 6.53 -1.01
N ALA A 197 -12.19 6.69 -2.34
CA ALA A 197 -12.71 5.67 -3.25
C ALA A 197 -11.89 4.37 -3.18
N VAL A 198 -10.55 4.45 -3.13
CA VAL A 198 -9.67 3.29 -2.95
C VAL A 198 -9.90 2.64 -1.58
N PHE A 199 -10.11 3.43 -0.52
CA PHE A 199 -10.46 2.92 0.81
C PHE A 199 -11.81 2.17 0.78
N ALA A 200 -12.84 2.74 0.17
CA ALA A 200 -14.14 2.09 0.02
C ALA A 200 -14.04 0.78 -0.78
N ALA A 201 -13.20 0.77 -1.81
CA ALA A 201 -12.90 -0.44 -2.57
C ALA A 201 -12.18 -1.48 -1.69
N ALA A 202 -11.15 -1.07 -0.92
CA ALA A 202 -10.45 -1.92 0.03
C ALA A 202 -11.40 -2.56 1.04
N MET A 203 -12.33 -1.78 1.60
CA MET A 203 -13.38 -2.25 2.48
C MET A 203 -14.29 -3.27 1.79
N ARG A 204 -14.68 -3.06 0.53
CA ARG A 204 -15.48 -4.02 -0.22
C ARG A 204 -14.76 -5.36 -0.39
N TRP A 205 -13.45 -5.35 -0.66
CA TRP A 205 -12.66 -6.58 -0.73
C TRP A 205 -12.58 -7.28 0.63
N ASP A 206 -12.31 -6.52 1.71
CA ASP A 206 -12.23 -7.06 3.07
C ASP A 206 -13.54 -7.69 3.53
N LEU A 207 -14.66 -7.00 3.32
CA LEU A 207 -15.99 -7.48 3.68
C LEU A 207 -16.44 -8.68 2.84
N SER A 208 -15.84 -8.90 1.66
CA SER A 208 -16.12 -10.07 0.82
C SER A 208 -15.39 -11.34 1.27
N ASP A 209 -14.43 -11.22 2.20
CA ASP A 209 -13.62 -12.30 2.74
C ASP A 209 -13.39 -12.08 4.24
N ARG A 210 -14.50 -12.06 4.99
CA ARG A 210 -14.53 -11.69 6.41
C ARG A 210 -13.69 -12.61 7.29
N ASP A 211 -13.65 -13.89 6.95
CA ASP A 211 -12.84 -14.91 7.65
C ASP A 211 -11.39 -14.95 7.15
N ARG A 212 -11.03 -14.11 6.16
CA ARG A 212 -9.68 -13.94 5.60
C ARG A 212 -9.06 -15.23 5.10
N ARG A 213 -9.86 -16.05 4.41
CA ARG A 213 -9.43 -17.37 3.92
C ARG A 213 -8.93 -17.35 2.48
N THR A 214 -9.08 -16.24 1.77
CA THR A 214 -8.76 -16.12 0.35
C THR A 214 -7.76 -15.00 0.07
N ARG A 215 -7.23 -14.97 -1.16
CA ARG A 215 -6.33 -13.89 -1.63
C ARG A 215 -6.98 -12.50 -1.65
N ARG A 216 -8.31 -12.41 -1.46
CA ARG A 216 -9.04 -11.13 -1.42
C ARG A 216 -8.62 -10.31 -0.19
N SER A 217 -8.33 -10.97 0.93
CA SER A 217 -7.76 -10.34 2.13
C SER A 217 -6.42 -9.66 1.83
N ASP A 218 -5.54 -10.31 1.06
CA ASP A 218 -4.25 -9.73 0.69
C ASP A 218 -4.42 -8.50 -0.23
N VAL A 219 -5.34 -8.58 -1.20
CA VAL A 219 -5.65 -7.44 -2.09
C VAL A 219 -6.17 -6.25 -1.29
N ALA A 220 -7.08 -6.50 -0.35
CA ALA A 220 -7.61 -5.46 0.53
C ALA A 220 -6.51 -4.84 1.40
N PHE A 221 -5.59 -5.63 1.94
CA PHE A 221 -4.44 -5.13 2.69
C PHE A 221 -3.64 -4.09 1.86
N TRP A 222 -3.28 -4.42 0.62
CA TRP A 222 -2.51 -3.51 -0.24
C TRP A 222 -3.30 -2.28 -0.67
N LEU A 223 -4.61 -2.41 -0.87
CA LEU A 223 -5.47 -1.26 -1.18
C LEU A 223 -5.58 -0.31 0.03
N HIS A 224 -5.69 -0.82 1.25
CA HIS A 224 -5.62 0.01 2.46
C HIS A 224 -4.26 0.71 2.58
N LEU A 225 -3.17 0.00 2.26
CA LEU A 225 -1.82 0.57 2.29
C LEU A 225 -1.68 1.77 1.33
N VAL A 226 -2.32 1.74 0.15
CA VAL A 226 -2.32 2.86 -0.80
C VAL A 226 -3.35 3.95 -0.45
N ALA A 227 -4.51 3.57 0.08
CA ALA A 227 -5.56 4.52 0.44
C ALA A 227 -5.13 5.48 1.55
N ALA A 228 -4.48 4.98 2.60
CA ALA A 228 -4.03 5.78 3.74
C ALA A 228 -3.16 6.99 3.35
N PRO A 229 -2.08 6.86 2.57
CA PRO A 229 -1.25 7.99 2.16
C PRO A 229 -1.96 8.90 1.17
N LEU A 230 -2.82 8.37 0.28
CA LEU A 230 -3.65 9.22 -0.59
C LEU A 230 -4.56 10.14 0.24
N ILE A 231 -5.16 9.62 1.32
CA ILE A 231 -6.01 10.41 2.22
C ILE A 231 -5.14 11.35 3.08
N ALA A 232 -4.13 10.81 3.77
CA ALA A 232 -3.30 11.56 4.71
C ALA A 232 -2.55 12.70 4.02
N HIS A 233 -1.84 12.41 2.91
CA HIS A 233 -1.10 13.43 2.18
C HIS A 233 -2.02 14.55 1.68
N SER A 234 -3.16 14.19 1.10
CA SER A 234 -4.10 15.18 0.57
C SER A 234 -4.67 16.05 1.68
N LEU A 235 -5.05 15.48 2.82
CA LEU A 235 -5.53 16.26 3.96
C LEU A 235 -4.44 17.19 4.50
N PHE A 236 -3.19 16.74 4.57
CA PHE A 236 -2.09 17.54 5.10
C PHE A 236 -1.77 18.73 4.21
N GLN A 237 -1.82 18.52 2.90
CA GLN A 237 -1.64 19.59 1.92
C GLN A 237 -2.80 20.60 1.99
N LEU A 238 -4.04 20.11 2.09
CA LEU A 238 -5.22 20.97 2.24
C LEU A 238 -5.23 21.77 3.54
N LEU A 239 -4.68 21.19 4.62
CA LEU A 239 -4.52 21.85 5.91
C LEU A 239 -3.29 22.78 5.96
N GLY A 240 -2.45 22.81 4.91
CA GLY A 240 -1.23 23.61 4.86
C GLY A 240 -0.13 23.15 5.81
N VAL A 241 -0.14 21.87 6.21
CA VAL A 241 0.82 21.30 7.18
C VAL A 241 2.26 21.33 6.66
N PHE A 242 2.46 21.26 5.35
CA PHE A 242 3.79 21.38 4.73
C PHE A 242 4.18 22.83 4.40
N GLY A 243 3.38 23.81 4.84
CA GLY A 243 3.68 25.23 4.68
C GLY A 243 4.82 25.70 5.59
N PRO A 244 5.19 26.99 5.52
CA PRO A 244 6.34 27.55 6.24
C PRO A 244 6.21 27.50 7.76
N SER A 245 5.02 27.26 8.31
CA SER A 245 4.86 27.12 9.75
C SER A 245 3.67 26.21 10.10
N VAL A 246 3.91 25.14 10.86
CA VAL A 246 2.86 24.26 11.40
C VAL A 246 2.27 24.88 12.66
N THR A 247 1.00 25.24 12.68
CA THR A 247 0.39 25.80 13.91
C THR A 247 -0.02 24.69 14.89
N PRO A 248 -0.07 24.93 16.22
CA PRO A 248 -0.55 23.93 17.17
C PRO A 248 -1.95 23.36 16.84
N PRO A 249 -2.93 24.16 16.36
CA PRO A 249 -4.20 23.63 15.87
C PRO A 249 -4.05 22.66 14.69
N MET A 250 -3.15 22.94 13.73
CA MET A 250 -2.89 22.02 12.61
C MET A 250 -2.33 20.67 13.12
N ALA A 251 -1.38 20.72 14.06
CA ALA A 251 -0.83 19.51 14.67
C ALA A 251 -1.90 18.70 15.43
N ALA A 252 -2.80 19.37 16.16
CA ALA A 252 -3.91 18.73 16.84
C ALA A 252 -4.86 18.01 15.86
N VAL A 253 -5.19 18.66 14.73
CA VAL A 253 -6.00 18.03 13.67
C VAL A 253 -5.29 16.82 13.08
N VAL A 254 -3.99 16.90 12.81
CA VAL A 254 -3.20 15.76 12.32
C VAL A 254 -3.23 14.59 13.31
N ILE A 255 -3.02 14.84 14.59
CA ILE A 255 -3.07 13.81 15.63
C ILE A 255 -4.47 13.19 15.67
N ALA A 256 -5.53 14.01 15.62
CA ALA A 256 -6.90 13.53 15.58
C ALA A 256 -7.16 12.63 14.35
N LEU A 257 -6.67 13.01 13.16
CA LEU A 257 -6.76 12.18 11.96
C LEU A 257 -6.02 10.84 12.11
N TYR A 258 -4.85 10.84 12.74
CA TYR A 258 -4.12 9.60 13.01
C TYR A 258 -4.85 8.69 14.00
N VAL A 259 -5.47 9.26 15.04
CA VAL A 259 -6.34 8.54 15.97
C VAL A 259 -7.56 7.96 15.23
N VAL A 260 -8.18 8.70 14.32
CA VAL A 260 -9.25 8.20 13.46
C VAL A 260 -8.77 7.01 12.62
N PHE A 261 -7.59 7.09 11.99
CA PHE A 261 -7.00 5.94 11.30
C PHE A 261 -6.78 4.76 12.24
N GLY A 262 -6.37 4.98 13.49
CA GLY A 262 -6.22 3.93 14.49
C GLY A 262 -7.53 3.25 14.88
N VAL A 263 -8.60 4.02 15.08
CA VAL A 263 -9.94 3.49 15.35
C VAL A 263 -10.45 2.67 14.15
N VAL A 264 -10.29 3.19 12.94
CA VAL A 264 -10.66 2.46 11.71
C VAL A 264 -9.82 1.20 11.56
N ALA A 265 -8.50 1.27 11.79
CA ALA A 265 -7.59 0.13 11.74
C ALA A 265 -7.98 -0.96 12.75
N LEU A 266 -8.37 -0.59 13.97
CA LEU A 266 -8.89 -1.52 14.97
C LEU A 266 -10.21 -2.16 14.52
N ALA A 267 -11.16 -1.36 14.03
CA ALA A 267 -12.47 -1.85 13.59
C ALA A 267 -12.33 -2.90 12.47
N VAL A 268 -11.54 -2.57 11.44
CA VAL A 268 -11.32 -3.42 10.26
C VAL A 268 -10.26 -4.49 10.50
N ASP A 269 -9.55 -4.42 11.63
CA ASP A 269 -8.44 -5.31 12.01
C ASP A 269 -7.26 -5.24 11.01
N ARG A 270 -6.90 -4.03 10.57
CA ARG A 270 -5.89 -3.79 9.52
C ARG A 270 -4.80 -2.81 9.98
N ARG A 271 -3.62 -3.32 10.34
CA ARG A 271 -2.49 -2.50 10.82
C ARG A 271 -1.85 -1.66 9.70
N ALA A 272 -1.99 -2.09 8.44
CA ALA A 272 -1.46 -1.42 7.25
C ALA A 272 -1.77 0.09 7.20
N LEU A 273 -2.98 0.48 7.62
CA LEU A 273 -3.43 1.88 7.65
C LEU A 273 -2.56 2.76 8.55
N LEU A 274 -2.18 2.24 9.72
CA LEU A 274 -1.37 2.93 10.71
C LEU A 274 0.09 3.05 10.28
N VAL A 275 0.63 2.00 9.68
CA VAL A 275 2.00 1.98 9.17
C VAL A 275 2.14 2.95 7.99
N SER A 276 1.19 2.94 7.05
CA SER A 276 1.26 3.79 5.84
C SER A 276 1.07 5.28 6.12
N SER A 277 0.36 5.63 7.20
CA SER A 277 0.19 7.03 7.64
C SER A 277 1.22 7.49 8.68
N LEU A 278 2.14 6.61 9.10
CA LEU A 278 3.07 6.87 10.20
C LEU A 278 4.01 8.06 9.95
N ALA A 279 4.57 8.18 8.75
CA ALA A 279 5.49 9.27 8.40
C ALA A 279 4.84 10.65 8.60
N TYR A 280 3.54 10.75 8.33
CA TYR A 280 2.77 11.98 8.44
C TYR A 280 2.59 12.42 9.90
N VAL A 281 2.21 11.50 10.79
CA VAL A 281 2.06 11.84 12.22
C VAL A 281 3.41 12.12 12.89
N LEU A 282 4.46 11.40 12.49
CA LEU A 282 5.83 11.67 12.96
C LEU A 282 6.25 13.09 12.60
N TYR A 283 6.04 13.50 11.34
CA TYR A 283 6.35 14.86 10.90
C TYR A 283 5.59 15.92 11.71
N ALA A 284 4.28 15.73 11.92
CA ALA A 284 3.47 16.71 12.63
C ALA A 284 3.80 16.82 14.12
N LEU A 285 4.09 15.70 14.80
CA LEU A 285 4.54 15.72 16.19
C LEU A 285 5.93 16.32 16.34
N TYR A 286 6.83 16.02 15.41
CA TYR A 286 8.16 16.64 15.38
C TYR A 286 8.03 18.16 15.28
N ALA A 287 7.26 18.65 14.30
CA ALA A 287 7.04 20.09 14.12
C ALA A 287 6.35 20.75 15.32
N LEU A 288 5.46 20.03 16.01
CA LEU A 288 4.80 20.51 17.23
C LEU A 288 5.78 20.70 18.38
N PHE A 289 6.64 19.71 18.64
CA PHE A 289 7.64 19.79 19.71
C PHE A 289 8.72 20.83 19.43
N GLU A 290 9.11 20.97 18.16
CA GLU A 290 10.08 21.98 17.74
C GLU A 290 9.55 23.39 18.05
N LYS A 291 8.28 23.65 17.72
CA LYS A 291 7.61 24.91 18.06
C LYS A 291 7.36 25.12 19.56
N ALA A 292 7.20 24.06 20.33
CA ALA A 292 7.05 24.13 21.78
C ALA A 292 8.37 24.46 22.52
N GLY A 293 9.48 24.64 21.80
CA GLY A 293 10.78 24.98 22.35
C GLY A 293 11.65 23.77 22.72
N ALA A 294 11.21 22.55 22.43
CA ALA A 294 11.95 21.32 22.71
C ALA A 294 12.82 20.88 21.51
N VAL A 295 13.50 21.82 20.84
CA VAL A 295 14.17 21.58 19.54
C VAL A 295 15.14 20.38 19.58
N GLU A 296 16.01 20.31 20.59
CA GLU A 296 16.99 19.22 20.73
C GLU A 296 16.36 17.85 21.00
N LEU A 297 15.18 17.82 21.64
CA LEU A 297 14.48 16.60 22.05
C LEU A 297 13.28 16.26 21.17
N SER A 298 12.98 17.06 20.14
CA SER A 298 11.75 16.91 19.33
C SER A 298 11.68 15.54 18.66
N ALA A 299 12.81 15.06 18.13
CA ALA A 299 12.89 13.71 17.57
C ALA A 299 12.69 12.62 18.65
N ALA A 300 13.33 12.77 19.81
CA ALA A 300 13.25 11.81 20.90
C ALA A 300 11.82 11.73 21.47
N PHE A 301 11.16 12.86 21.72
CA PHE A 301 9.78 12.90 22.19
C PHE A 301 8.80 12.37 21.14
N THR A 302 8.99 12.72 19.88
CA THR A 302 8.17 12.19 18.78
C THR A 302 8.28 10.66 18.72
N ALA A 303 9.51 10.13 18.72
CA ALA A 303 9.77 8.70 18.69
C ALA A 303 9.25 7.99 19.94
N PHE A 304 9.40 8.61 21.12
CA PHE A 304 8.88 8.07 22.37
C PHE A 304 7.35 8.00 22.35
N VAL A 305 6.66 9.09 22.04
CA VAL A 305 5.19 9.13 22.04
C VAL A 305 4.60 8.16 21.02
N ILE A 306 5.09 8.20 19.77
CA ILE A 306 4.57 7.33 18.71
C ILE A 306 5.00 5.88 18.92
N GLY A 307 6.25 5.65 19.31
CA GLY A 307 6.77 4.31 19.61
C GLY A 307 6.02 3.64 20.75
N SER A 308 5.81 4.34 21.86
CA SER A 308 5.00 3.83 22.98
C SER A 308 3.55 3.55 22.54
N ALA A 309 2.90 4.46 21.81
CA ALA A 309 1.54 4.25 21.33
C ALA A 309 1.43 3.01 20.42
N LEU A 310 2.36 2.84 19.48
CA LEU A 310 2.39 1.68 18.58
C LEU A 310 2.69 0.37 19.32
N LEU A 311 3.60 0.37 20.30
CA LEU A 311 3.91 -0.81 21.12
C LEU A 311 2.71 -1.22 21.97
N THR A 312 2.07 -0.25 22.64
CA THR A 312 0.83 -0.49 23.40
C THR A 312 -0.25 -1.07 22.49
N LEU A 313 -0.47 -0.47 21.32
CA LEU A 313 -1.46 -0.95 20.37
C LEU A 313 -1.12 -2.35 19.83
N SER A 314 0.17 -2.67 19.65
CA SER A 314 0.62 -3.99 19.20
C SER A 314 0.31 -5.07 20.23
N VAL A 315 0.60 -4.82 21.52
CA VAL A 315 0.36 -5.75 22.63
C VAL A 315 -1.14 -5.89 22.92
N PHE A 316 -1.87 -4.79 22.96
CA PHE A 316 -3.29 -4.76 23.35
C PHE A 316 -4.26 -4.72 22.17
N TRP A 317 -3.82 -5.13 20.97
CA TRP A 317 -4.60 -5.04 19.74
C TRP A 317 -6.00 -5.68 19.87
N GLN A 318 -6.07 -6.96 20.28
CA GLN A 318 -7.33 -7.69 20.40
C GLN A 318 -8.26 -7.14 21.51
N PRO A 319 -7.77 -6.82 22.72
CA PRO A 319 -8.56 -6.07 23.72
C PRO A 319 -9.13 -4.74 23.22
N MET A 320 -8.30 -3.88 22.62
CA MET A 320 -8.73 -2.57 22.13
C MET A 320 -9.74 -2.69 21.00
N ARG A 321 -9.51 -3.65 20.10
CA ARG A 321 -10.42 -3.99 19.01
C ARG A 321 -11.79 -4.43 19.53
N ARG A 322 -11.85 -5.30 20.53
CA ARG A 322 -13.12 -5.74 21.15
C ARG A 322 -13.94 -4.55 21.60
N THR A 323 -13.32 -3.58 22.27
CA THR A 323 -13.98 -2.35 22.70
C THR A 323 -14.50 -1.54 21.51
N VAL A 324 -13.65 -1.28 20.51
CA VAL A 324 -14.04 -0.50 19.33
C VAL A 324 -15.19 -1.16 18.57
N VAL A 325 -15.10 -2.46 18.28
CA VAL A 325 -16.15 -3.19 17.54
C VAL A 325 -17.43 -3.28 18.37
N GLY A 326 -17.33 -3.46 19.69
CA GLY A 326 -18.49 -3.46 20.59
C GLY A 326 -19.27 -2.14 20.57
N LEU A 327 -18.57 -1.01 20.46
CA LEU A 327 -19.19 0.32 20.33
C LEU A 327 -19.92 0.55 18.99
N LEU A 328 -19.60 -0.23 17.94
CA LEU A 328 -20.22 -0.11 16.62
C LEU A 328 -21.56 -0.86 16.51
N GLY A 329 -21.97 -1.60 17.53
CA GLY A 329 -23.24 -2.35 17.54
C GLY A 329 -23.38 -3.29 16.33
N GLY A 330 -24.54 -3.29 15.69
CA GLY A 330 -24.83 -4.16 14.53
C GLY A 330 -23.96 -3.93 13.30
N ILE A 331 -23.23 -2.81 13.19
CA ILE A 331 -22.22 -2.61 12.14
C ILE A 331 -21.00 -3.50 12.41
N GLY A 332 -20.67 -3.73 13.68
CA GLY A 332 -19.60 -4.63 14.11
C GLY A 332 -19.79 -6.06 13.60
N GLU A 333 -21.05 -6.52 13.49
CA GLU A 333 -21.40 -7.82 12.93
C GLU A 333 -21.16 -7.95 11.43
N ARG A 334 -20.79 -6.86 10.73
CA ARG A 334 -20.38 -6.90 9.32
C ARG A 334 -18.86 -6.96 9.16
N LEU A 335 -18.10 -6.62 10.19
CA LEU A 335 -16.64 -6.60 10.19
C LEU A 335 -16.05 -8.01 10.39
N PRO A 336 -14.74 -8.22 10.19
CA PRO A 336 -14.10 -9.50 10.52
C PRO A 336 -14.45 -9.94 11.94
N PRO A 337 -14.63 -11.25 12.19
CA PRO A 337 -15.07 -11.72 13.50
C PRO A 337 -14.07 -11.32 14.59
N VAL A 338 -14.59 -11.05 15.78
CA VAL A 338 -13.79 -10.79 16.98
C VAL A 338 -13.71 -12.12 17.73
N ALA A 339 -12.51 -12.56 18.10
CA ALA A 339 -12.38 -13.76 18.92
C ALA A 339 -13.12 -13.53 20.25
N MET A 340 -14.20 -14.28 20.45
CA MET A 340 -14.90 -14.34 21.73
C MET A 340 -14.01 -15.12 22.69
N ALA A 341 -13.78 -14.54 23.88
CA ALA A 341 -13.03 -15.20 24.96
C ALA A 341 -13.81 -16.39 25.52
#